data_AF-A0A933GLW8-F1
#
_entry.id   AF-A0A933GLW8-F1
#
_cell.length_a   1.000
_cell.length_b   1.000
_cell.length_c   1.000
_cell.angle_alpha   90.00
_cell.angle_beta   90.00
_cell.angle_gamma   90.00
#
_symmetry.space_group_name_H-M   'P 1'
#
loop_
_entity.id
_entity.type
_entity.pdbx_description
1 polymer ?
#
loop_
_entity_poly.entity_id
_entity_poly.type
_entity_poly.pdbx_seq_one_letter_code
_entity_poly.pdbx_strand_id
1 'polypeptide(L)'
;SIDGKEVEKGFLNLKAGSEASKRFYYPLKKGKPYRGFITIAPDKLKIDDTRFFAVYSPPPKKVLIVNGDPGTSLYTNEIYYLERALNPSQEGDSPFRAQTVSPEGLAGRSLDGFSSIILANVGSIKDDALAELTRFVRDGGGLLMTLGDKVIPADYNRIFHTLSPQKIDKPDEQKGDNEGLFLKKTSDSPQGFKELLETKTGNLAVARFYSYFKLLPDKSGNPKTLLTFSNNAPAFVELVFGKGKVILYNSTIDRDWNNLPIQTSYLPFMHQLLNYLGKRGEESLEAKEILVGEPYNFLWNDTSSKIDAARMVTPDNQSFDLVLFKEGKDARASFTRTDLPGFYRLLITISKTEEKSGPKEIEIPFVVNLETKESDLRRLTAKEINDLASPLSVNIVTWQKTEASLIEGKNEEKGVSLWGFILVLLAGTLLAESAVANKQI
;
A
#
# COMPACT_ATOMS: atom_id res chain seq x y z
N SER A 1 3.56 16.92 19.61
CA SER A 1 2.98 16.13 20.72
C SER A 1 2.60 14.74 20.27
N ILE A 2 2.65 13.75 21.16
CA ILE A 2 2.25 12.35 20.92
C ILE A 2 1.38 11.87 22.09
N ASP A 3 0.24 11.25 21.80
CA ASP A 3 -0.79 10.80 22.74
C ASP A 3 -1.18 11.90 23.74
N GLY A 4 -1.31 13.14 23.25
CA GLY A 4 -1.66 14.31 24.05
C GLY A 4 -0.54 14.89 24.91
N LYS A 5 0.68 14.33 24.87
CA LYS A 5 1.83 14.83 25.62
C LYS A 5 2.81 15.56 24.71
N GLU A 6 3.30 16.71 25.15
CA GLU A 6 4.44 17.36 24.49
C GLU A 6 5.68 16.50 24.70
N VAL A 7 6.31 16.07 23.60
CA VAL A 7 7.47 15.16 23.62
C VAL A 7 8.76 15.86 23.21
N GLU A 8 8.67 16.81 22.28
CA GLU A 8 9.80 17.56 21.76
C GLU A 8 9.28 18.90 21.22
N LYS A 9 10.13 19.94 21.32
CA LYS A 9 9.86 21.28 20.79
C LYS A 9 11.13 21.79 20.12
N GLY A 10 10.97 22.53 19.03
CA GLY A 10 12.07 23.10 18.28
C GLY A 10 11.76 24.51 17.80
N PHE A 11 12.83 25.26 17.53
CA PHE A 11 12.74 26.56 16.88
C PHE A 11 13.22 26.44 15.44
N LEU A 12 12.57 27.21 14.57
CA LEU A 12 12.87 27.34 13.16
C LEU A 12 12.72 28.81 12.79
N ASN A 13 13.71 29.36 12.09
CA ASN A 13 13.62 30.72 11.56
C ASN A 13 13.17 30.64 10.10
N LEU A 14 11.95 31.13 9.82
CA LEU A 14 11.28 30.98 8.54
C LEU A 14 11.02 32.37 7.96
N LYS A 15 11.56 32.65 6.76
CA LYS A 15 11.26 33.88 6.03
C LYS A 15 9.95 33.70 5.25
N ALA A 16 9.28 34.82 4.93
CA ALA A 16 8.10 34.78 4.08
C ALA A 16 8.40 34.10 2.72
N GLY A 17 7.55 33.16 2.32
CA GLY A 17 7.69 32.40 1.06
C GLY A 17 8.87 31.43 1.03
N SER A 18 9.52 31.15 2.17
CA SER A 18 10.59 30.15 2.25
C SER A 18 10.10 28.87 2.91
N GLU A 19 10.77 27.77 2.59
CA GLU A 19 10.54 26.47 3.22
C GLU A 19 11.75 26.11 4.08
N ALA A 20 11.49 25.45 5.20
CA ALA A 20 12.54 24.92 6.04
C ALA A 20 12.07 23.64 6.73
N SER A 21 13.01 22.73 7.02
CA SER A 21 12.70 21.42 7.58
C SER A 21 13.34 21.24 8.96
N LYS A 22 12.58 20.71 9.90
CA LYS A 22 13.02 20.28 11.23
C LYS A 22 12.66 18.82 11.39
N ARG A 23 13.62 18.01 11.85
CA ARG A 23 13.39 16.60 12.17
C ARG A 23 13.28 16.45 13.69
N PHE A 24 12.31 15.64 14.09
CA PHE A 24 12.07 15.22 15.47
C PHE A 24 12.31 13.71 15.56
N TYR A 25 12.81 13.24 16.70
CA TYR A 25 13.12 11.83 16.90
C TYR A 25 12.33 11.29 18.09
N TYR A 26 11.53 10.25 17.87
CA TYR A 26 10.73 9.65 18.92
C TYR A 26 10.77 8.11 18.84
N PRO A 27 11.17 7.41 19.92
CA PRO A 27 11.19 5.95 19.93
C PRO A 27 9.78 5.39 20.04
N LEU A 28 9.37 4.61 19.04
CA LEU A 28 8.06 3.97 18.99
C LEU A 28 8.12 2.58 19.65
N LYS A 29 7.09 2.23 20.43
CA LYS A 29 6.88 0.87 20.93
C LYS A 29 6.11 0.05 19.89
N LYS A 30 6.64 -1.12 19.55
CA LYS A 30 5.99 -2.07 18.64
C LYS A 30 4.64 -2.54 19.19
N GLY A 31 3.69 -2.76 18.31
CA GLY A 31 2.30 -3.15 18.59
C GLY A 31 1.41 -2.03 19.13
N LYS A 32 1.92 -0.80 19.29
CA LYS A 32 1.13 0.34 19.78
C LYS A 32 0.88 1.36 18.67
N PRO A 33 -0.38 1.76 18.40
CA PRO A 33 -0.65 2.93 17.59
C PRO A 33 -0.34 4.20 18.38
N TYR A 34 0.24 5.18 17.70
CA TYR A 34 0.57 6.49 18.21
C TYR A 34 -0.21 7.55 17.45
N ARG A 35 -0.76 8.51 18.19
CA ARG A 35 -1.44 9.68 17.63
C ARG A 35 -0.64 10.90 17.97
N GLY A 36 -0.24 11.67 16.97
CA GLY A 36 0.54 12.87 17.19
C GLY A 36 0.05 14.03 16.38
N PHE A 37 0.43 15.22 16.82
CA PHE A 37 0.22 16.43 16.07
C PHE A 37 1.43 17.34 16.23
N ILE A 38 1.72 18.09 15.18
CA ILE A 38 2.71 19.15 15.16
C ILE A 38 1.92 20.46 15.14
N THR A 39 2.26 21.37 16.04
CA THR A 39 1.64 22.70 16.11
C THR A 39 2.72 23.76 15.98
N ILE A 40 2.45 24.81 15.22
CA ILE A 40 3.31 26.00 15.13
C ILE A 40 2.80 27.13 16.04
N ALA A 41 3.56 28.22 16.13
CA ALA A 41 3.09 29.40 16.86
C ALA A 41 1.87 30.00 16.16
N PRO A 42 0.81 30.37 16.90
CA PRO A 42 -0.45 30.74 16.29
C PRO A 42 -0.36 32.03 15.51
N ASP A 43 -1.03 32.06 14.35
CA ASP A 43 -1.15 33.26 13.52
C ASP A 43 -2.62 33.68 13.29
N LYS A 44 -2.90 34.42 12.21
CA LYS A 44 -4.25 34.89 11.89
C LYS A 44 -5.15 33.77 11.35
N LEU A 45 -4.59 32.70 10.81
CA LEU A 45 -5.28 31.56 10.23
C LEU A 45 -5.11 30.32 11.12
N LYS A 46 -5.68 30.36 12.32
CA LYS A 46 -5.50 29.29 13.34
C LYS A 46 -5.82 27.85 12.90
N ILE A 47 -6.55 27.68 11.81
CA ILE A 47 -7.04 26.38 11.37
C ILE A 47 -5.94 25.51 10.77
N ASP A 48 -4.84 26.09 10.27
CA ASP A 48 -3.72 25.35 9.65
C ASP A 48 -2.47 25.24 10.55
N ASP A 49 -2.51 25.86 11.73
CA ASP A 49 -1.42 25.83 12.70
C ASP A 49 -1.10 24.42 13.23
N THR A 50 -2.01 23.45 13.02
CA THR A 50 -1.87 22.08 13.53
C THR A 50 -2.01 21.05 12.42
N ARG A 51 -1.00 20.16 12.32
CA ARG A 51 -1.04 18.98 11.45
C ARG A 51 -1.03 17.71 12.25
N PHE A 52 -2.01 16.83 12.01
CA PHE A 52 -2.16 15.55 12.67
C PHE A 52 -1.41 14.45 11.92
N PHE A 53 -0.90 13.47 12.65
CA PHE A 53 -0.29 12.26 12.11
C PHE A 53 -0.62 11.07 13.00
N ALA A 54 -0.76 9.89 12.40
CA ALA A 54 -0.85 8.64 13.15
C ALA A 54 0.25 7.71 12.66
N VAL A 55 0.89 7.01 13.60
CA VAL A 55 1.95 6.04 13.29
C VAL A 55 1.63 4.75 14.02
N TYR A 56 1.62 3.65 13.29
CA TYR A 56 1.50 2.32 13.86
C TYR A 56 2.79 1.56 13.57
N SER A 57 3.48 1.12 14.62
CA SER A 57 4.60 0.19 14.50
C SER A 57 4.04 -1.21 14.77
N PRO A 58 3.80 -2.07 13.75
CA PRO A 58 3.25 -3.39 13.98
C PRO A 58 4.20 -4.26 14.82
N PRO A 59 3.67 -5.26 15.55
CA PRO A 59 4.52 -6.25 16.20
C PRO A 59 5.32 -7.03 15.14
N PRO A 60 6.51 -7.57 15.49
CA PRO A 60 7.30 -8.34 14.53
C PRO A 60 6.54 -9.57 14.01
N LYS A 61 6.55 -9.76 12.69
CA LYS A 61 5.98 -10.92 12.01
C LYS A 61 6.77 -12.17 12.37
N LYS A 62 6.09 -13.21 12.88
CA LYS A 62 6.75 -14.49 13.22
C LYS A 62 6.99 -15.31 11.95
N VAL A 63 8.23 -15.70 11.71
CA VAL A 63 8.64 -16.50 10.54
C VAL A 63 9.24 -17.81 11.03
N LEU A 64 8.74 -18.94 10.53
CA LEU A 64 9.38 -20.24 10.79
C LEU A 64 10.31 -20.57 9.62
N ILE A 65 11.56 -20.89 9.91
CA ILE A 65 12.55 -21.34 8.94
C ILE A 65 12.79 -22.83 9.17
N VAL A 66 12.59 -23.63 8.14
CA VAL A 66 12.90 -25.05 8.13
C VAL A 66 14.21 -25.21 7.38
N ASN A 67 15.26 -25.55 8.10
CA ASN A 67 16.61 -25.67 7.57
C ASN A 67 16.86 -27.10 7.06
N GLY A 68 16.84 -27.29 5.74
CA GLY A 68 17.09 -28.57 5.10
C GLY A 68 18.56 -28.95 4.96
N ASP A 69 19.47 -27.97 5.05
CA ASP A 69 20.92 -28.20 5.03
C ASP A 69 21.66 -27.33 6.08
N PRO A 70 21.74 -27.81 7.34
CA PRO A 70 22.39 -27.07 8.41
C PRO A 70 23.91 -26.90 8.22
N GLY A 71 24.52 -27.65 7.30
CA GLY A 71 25.96 -27.65 7.10
C GLY A 71 26.77 -28.12 8.32
N THR A 72 28.09 -28.15 8.17
CA THR A 72 29.05 -28.48 9.26
C THR A 72 29.74 -27.25 9.84
N SER A 73 29.57 -26.08 9.22
CA SER A 73 30.16 -24.81 9.64
C SER A 73 29.15 -23.67 9.49
N LEU A 74 29.43 -22.52 10.09
CA LEU A 74 28.55 -21.35 9.97
C LEU A 74 28.36 -20.90 8.52
N TYR A 75 29.41 -20.92 7.70
CA TYR A 75 29.36 -20.42 6.31
C TYR A 75 28.78 -21.42 5.32
N THR A 76 28.67 -22.69 5.70
CA THR A 76 28.06 -23.76 4.90
C THR A 76 26.64 -24.09 5.34
N ASN A 77 26.08 -23.29 6.25
CA ASN A 77 24.70 -23.43 6.70
C ASN A 77 23.78 -22.65 5.75
N GLU A 78 22.80 -23.35 5.16
CA GLU A 78 21.87 -22.81 4.16
C GLU A 78 21.21 -21.49 4.61
N ILE A 79 20.89 -21.37 5.90
CA ILE A 79 20.13 -20.23 6.41
C ILE A 79 21.00 -19.11 7.00
N TYR A 80 22.33 -19.22 6.96
CA TYR A 80 23.25 -18.29 7.62
C TYR A 80 23.02 -16.82 7.23
N TYR A 81 22.84 -16.57 5.93
CA TYR A 81 22.61 -15.24 5.39
C TYR A 81 21.16 -14.78 5.62
N LEU A 82 20.21 -15.71 5.46
CA LEU A 82 18.79 -15.47 5.70
C LEU A 82 18.53 -15.00 7.13
N GLU A 83 19.06 -15.70 8.14
CA GLU A 83 18.87 -15.31 9.55
C GLU A 83 19.42 -13.91 9.86
N ARG A 84 20.56 -13.54 9.25
CA ARG A 84 21.14 -12.19 9.38
C ARG A 84 20.30 -11.13 8.68
N ALA A 85 19.74 -11.44 7.51
CA ALA A 85 18.83 -10.53 6.83
C ALA A 85 17.55 -10.31 7.65
N LEU A 86 17.04 -11.34 8.33
CA LEU A 86 15.84 -11.26 9.14
C LEU A 86 16.06 -10.70 10.55
N ASN A 87 17.30 -10.64 11.05
CA ASN A 87 17.61 -10.04 12.34
C ASN A 87 19.00 -9.36 12.34
N PRO A 88 19.17 -8.24 11.60
CA PRO A 88 20.47 -7.63 11.37
C PRO A 88 21.12 -7.08 12.64
N SER A 89 20.32 -6.55 13.57
CA SER A 89 20.84 -5.90 14.78
C SER A 89 20.99 -6.85 15.97
N GLN A 90 20.47 -8.08 15.91
CA GLN A 90 20.31 -9.03 17.04
C GLN A 90 19.58 -8.50 18.30
N GLU A 91 19.41 -7.19 18.44
CA GLU A 91 18.83 -6.48 19.59
C GLU A 91 17.30 -6.28 19.49
N GLY A 92 16.62 -7.01 18.60
CA GLY A 92 15.15 -7.08 18.58
C GLY A 92 14.43 -5.99 17.78
N ASP A 93 15.16 -5.13 17.07
CA ASP A 93 14.57 -4.07 16.24
C ASP A 93 14.07 -4.53 14.86
N SER A 94 14.29 -5.80 14.49
CA SER A 94 13.78 -6.35 13.23
C SER A 94 12.24 -6.35 13.15
N PRO A 95 11.66 -6.10 11.95
CA PRO A 95 10.23 -6.33 11.68
C PRO A 95 9.85 -7.82 11.65
N PHE A 96 10.83 -8.74 11.70
CA PHE A 96 10.60 -10.18 11.72
C PHE A 96 11.17 -10.81 12.99
N ARG A 97 10.48 -11.85 13.48
CA ARG A 97 10.99 -12.76 14.50
C ARG A 97 11.09 -14.15 13.90
N ALA A 98 12.31 -14.54 13.51
CA ALA A 98 12.59 -15.85 12.96
C ALA A 98 12.71 -16.92 14.07
N GLN A 99 12.18 -18.11 13.81
CA GLN A 99 12.43 -19.32 14.57
C GLN A 99 12.89 -20.41 13.61
N THR A 100 13.96 -21.12 13.94
CA THR A 100 14.52 -22.17 13.10
C THR A 100 14.20 -23.56 13.65
N VAL A 101 13.87 -24.49 12.76
CA VAL A 101 13.69 -25.92 13.04
C VAL A 101 14.32 -26.78 11.94
N SER A 102 14.59 -28.06 12.21
CA SER A 102 14.91 -29.05 11.18
C SER A 102 13.63 -29.56 10.50
N PRO A 103 13.74 -30.28 9.37
CA PRO A 103 12.58 -30.92 8.72
C PRO A 103 11.83 -31.88 9.66
N GLU A 104 12.55 -32.60 10.52
CA GLU A 104 11.96 -33.51 11.52
C GLU A 104 11.23 -32.74 12.62
N GLY A 105 11.77 -31.59 13.02
CA GLY A 105 11.18 -30.71 14.03
C GLY A 105 9.94 -29.95 13.56
N LEU A 106 9.60 -30.02 12.26
CA LEU A 106 8.35 -29.52 11.71
C LEU A 106 7.18 -30.46 12.00
N ALA A 107 7.43 -31.77 12.15
CA ALA A 107 6.39 -32.77 12.38
C ALA A 107 5.72 -32.58 13.74
N GLY A 108 4.39 -32.77 13.79
CA GLY A 108 3.58 -32.57 14.99
C GLY A 108 3.51 -31.13 15.54
N ARG A 109 4.06 -30.14 14.82
CA ARG A 109 4.10 -28.74 15.26
C ARG A 109 2.92 -27.94 14.73
N SER A 110 2.22 -27.19 15.58
CA SER A 110 1.25 -26.19 15.12
C SER A 110 1.97 -25.01 14.44
N LEU A 111 1.46 -24.60 13.27
CA LEU A 111 1.93 -23.44 12.53
C LEU A 111 1.13 -22.17 12.84
N ASP A 112 0.27 -22.20 13.85
CA ASP A 112 -0.58 -21.07 14.22
C ASP A 112 0.24 -19.89 14.75
N GLY A 113 -0.14 -18.68 14.32
CA GLY A 113 0.52 -17.44 14.74
C GLY A 113 1.82 -17.12 13.98
N PHE A 114 2.30 -17.99 13.10
CA PHE A 114 3.31 -17.61 12.10
C PHE A 114 2.65 -16.84 10.95
N SER A 115 3.33 -15.81 10.44
CA SER A 115 2.90 -15.11 9.23
C SER A 115 3.34 -15.86 7.97
N SER A 116 4.54 -16.44 8.03
CA SER A 116 5.18 -17.10 6.89
C SER A 116 6.07 -18.26 7.33
N ILE A 117 6.20 -19.26 6.47
CA ILE A 117 7.11 -20.41 6.62
C ILE A 117 8.10 -20.40 5.44
N ILE A 118 9.37 -20.68 5.71
CA ILE A 118 10.42 -20.80 4.70
C ILE A 118 10.95 -22.23 4.73
N LEU A 119 10.85 -22.95 3.61
CA LEU A 119 11.53 -24.23 3.40
C LEU A 119 12.84 -23.96 2.68
N ALA A 120 13.94 -23.94 3.42
CA ALA A 120 15.27 -23.66 2.88
C ALA A 120 15.97 -24.98 2.52
N ASN A 121 16.05 -25.28 1.22
CA ASN A 121 16.70 -26.49 0.68
C ASN A 121 16.21 -27.80 1.35
N VAL A 122 14.90 -27.91 1.59
CA VAL A 122 14.29 -29.06 2.27
C VAL A 122 13.95 -30.14 1.25
N GLY A 123 14.67 -31.27 1.27
CA GLY A 123 14.45 -32.37 0.33
C GLY A 123 13.15 -33.14 0.54
N SER A 124 12.76 -33.39 1.80
CA SER A 124 11.53 -34.10 2.14
C SER A 124 11.00 -33.68 3.51
N ILE A 125 9.70 -33.89 3.74
CA ILE A 125 9.01 -33.70 5.02
C ILE A 125 8.06 -34.87 5.27
N LYS A 126 7.64 -35.06 6.52
CA LYS A 126 6.62 -36.05 6.88
C LYS A 126 5.22 -35.63 6.42
N ASP A 127 4.34 -36.61 6.23
CA ASP A 127 2.98 -36.39 5.72
C ASP A 127 2.12 -35.51 6.65
N ASP A 128 2.30 -35.63 7.97
CA ASP A 128 1.62 -34.80 8.96
C ASP A 128 2.05 -33.33 8.85
N ALA A 129 3.35 -33.08 8.70
CA ALA A 129 3.91 -31.75 8.46
C ALA A 129 3.42 -31.14 7.13
N LEU A 130 3.32 -31.95 6.07
CA LEU A 130 2.78 -31.51 4.78
C LEU A 130 1.30 -31.13 4.88
N ALA A 131 0.50 -31.93 5.59
CA ALA A 131 -0.92 -31.65 5.82
C ALA A 131 -1.12 -30.34 6.59
N GLU A 132 -0.34 -30.13 7.65
CA GLU A 132 -0.33 -28.90 8.45
C GLU A 132 0.09 -27.69 7.60
N LEU A 133 1.16 -27.81 6.81
CA LEU A 133 1.64 -26.76 5.91
C LEU A 133 0.59 -26.40 4.86
N THR A 134 -0.11 -27.40 4.33
CA THR A 134 -1.19 -27.21 3.37
C THR A 134 -2.37 -26.47 3.98
N ARG A 135 -2.75 -26.78 5.23
CA ARG A 135 -3.77 -26.03 5.99
C ARG A 135 -3.33 -24.58 6.19
N PHE A 136 -2.10 -24.40 6.70
CA PHE A 136 -1.53 -23.08 6.98
C PHE A 136 -1.57 -22.14 5.77
N VAL A 137 -1.13 -22.61 4.59
CA VAL A 137 -1.17 -21.79 3.36
C VAL A 137 -2.62 -21.53 2.94
N ARG A 138 -3.48 -22.56 2.94
CA ARG A 138 -4.90 -22.40 2.57
C ARG A 138 -5.60 -21.32 3.39
N ASP A 139 -5.25 -21.20 4.67
CA ASP A 139 -5.85 -20.25 5.62
C ASP A 139 -5.28 -18.83 5.53
N GLY A 140 -4.28 -18.59 4.69
CA GLY A 140 -3.71 -17.26 4.43
C GLY A 140 -2.24 -17.13 4.74
N GLY A 141 -1.58 -18.18 5.23
CA GLY A 141 -0.15 -18.18 5.50
C GLY A 141 0.69 -18.05 4.22
N GLY A 142 1.85 -17.39 4.34
CA GLY A 142 2.83 -17.29 3.26
C GLY A 142 3.83 -18.45 3.31
N LEU A 143 4.13 -19.08 2.17
CA LEU A 143 5.15 -20.12 2.06
C LEU A 143 6.21 -19.71 1.05
N LEU A 144 7.47 -19.67 1.47
CA LEU A 144 8.63 -19.56 0.60
C LEU A 144 9.30 -20.92 0.49
N MET A 145 9.43 -21.44 -0.73
CA MET A 145 10.14 -22.67 -1.03
C MET A 145 11.41 -22.31 -1.80
N THR A 146 12.58 -22.57 -1.22
CA THR A 146 13.86 -22.41 -1.91
C THR A 146 14.46 -23.79 -2.15
N LEU A 147 15.16 -23.93 -3.27
CA LEU A 147 15.68 -25.21 -3.71
C LEU A 147 17.19 -25.29 -3.51
N GLY A 148 17.75 -26.48 -3.66
CA GLY A 148 19.20 -26.68 -3.60
C GLY A 148 19.55 -28.14 -3.83
N ASP A 149 20.75 -28.51 -3.41
CA ASP A 149 21.33 -29.84 -3.66
C ASP A 149 20.64 -30.99 -2.90
N LYS A 150 19.86 -30.70 -1.85
CA LYS A 150 19.06 -31.70 -1.12
C LYS A 150 17.75 -32.03 -1.80
N VAL A 151 17.37 -31.29 -2.84
CA VAL A 151 16.11 -31.47 -3.56
C VAL A 151 16.28 -32.47 -4.71
N ILE A 152 15.55 -33.58 -4.64
CA ILE A 152 15.43 -34.55 -5.73
C ILE A 152 14.13 -34.27 -6.50
N PRO A 153 14.19 -33.91 -7.80
CA PRO A 153 13.02 -33.48 -8.56
C PRO A 153 11.82 -34.43 -8.52
N ALA A 154 12.06 -35.74 -8.66
CA ALA A 154 10.99 -36.74 -8.66
C ALA A 154 10.23 -36.78 -7.32
N ASP A 155 10.95 -36.78 -6.21
CA ASP A 155 10.36 -36.82 -4.88
C ASP A 155 9.69 -35.51 -4.51
N TYR A 156 10.34 -34.39 -4.82
CA TYR A 156 9.81 -33.07 -4.52
C TYR A 156 8.49 -32.81 -5.26
N ASN A 157 8.43 -33.15 -6.56
CA ASN A 157 7.21 -33.05 -7.36
C ASN A 157 6.09 -33.97 -6.85
N ARG A 158 6.43 -35.11 -6.24
CA ARG A 158 5.45 -36.04 -5.64
C ARG A 158 4.93 -35.52 -4.31
N ILE A 159 5.84 -35.11 -3.41
CA ILE A 159 5.51 -34.63 -2.06
C ILE A 159 4.74 -33.31 -2.14
N PHE A 160 5.30 -32.30 -2.82
CA PHE A 160 4.74 -30.95 -2.86
C PHE A 160 3.80 -30.71 -4.05
N HIS A 161 3.26 -31.75 -4.68
CA HIS A 161 2.42 -31.63 -5.89
C HIS A 161 1.26 -30.63 -5.78
N THR A 162 0.73 -30.41 -4.56
CA THR A 162 -0.35 -29.45 -4.30
C THR A 162 0.14 -28.03 -4.02
N LEU A 163 1.31 -27.88 -3.38
CA LEU A 163 1.82 -26.58 -2.93
C LEU A 163 2.83 -25.95 -3.88
N SER A 164 3.58 -26.77 -4.63
CA SER A 164 4.59 -26.27 -5.56
C SER A 164 3.92 -25.52 -6.72
N PRO A 165 4.26 -24.24 -6.96
CA PRO A 165 3.75 -23.47 -8.07
C PRO A 165 3.93 -24.12 -9.44
N GLN A 166 5.06 -24.80 -9.65
CA GLN A 166 5.36 -25.54 -10.87
C GLN A 166 6.14 -26.81 -10.54
N LYS A 167 6.15 -27.75 -11.48
CA LYS A 167 7.00 -28.95 -11.38
C LYS A 167 8.45 -28.57 -11.69
N ILE A 168 9.36 -29.07 -10.89
CA ILE A 168 10.80 -28.90 -11.08
C ILE A 168 11.37 -30.03 -11.94
N ASP A 169 12.30 -29.72 -12.82
CA ASP A 169 13.09 -30.68 -13.61
C ASP A 169 14.52 -30.71 -13.05
N LYS A 170 15.52 -31.18 -13.82
CA LYS A 170 16.93 -31.16 -13.43
C LYS A 170 17.50 -29.74 -13.26
N PRO A 171 18.53 -29.58 -12.40
CA PRO A 171 19.28 -28.33 -12.33
C PRO A 171 19.99 -28.01 -13.65
N ASP A 172 20.11 -26.72 -13.93
CA ASP A 172 20.85 -26.16 -15.07
C ASP A 172 22.06 -25.38 -14.56
N GLU A 173 23.23 -25.96 -14.72
CA GLU A 173 24.50 -25.28 -14.45
C GLU A 173 24.85 -24.40 -15.66
N GLN A 174 25.04 -23.11 -15.41
CA GLN A 174 25.47 -22.16 -16.43
C GLN A 174 26.98 -22.32 -16.65
N LYS A 175 27.37 -23.27 -17.52
CA LYS A 175 28.75 -23.49 -17.94
C LYS A 175 29.07 -22.58 -19.12
N GLY A 176 29.99 -21.62 -18.97
CA GLY A 176 30.61 -21.00 -20.15
C GLY A 176 31.17 -19.59 -20.01
N ASP A 177 30.55 -18.70 -19.24
CA ASP A 177 31.07 -17.34 -19.07
C ASP A 177 30.91 -16.91 -17.61
N ASN A 178 31.99 -16.37 -17.04
CA ASN A 178 32.13 -15.88 -15.66
C ASN A 178 31.11 -14.80 -15.22
N GLU A 179 30.14 -14.51 -16.07
CA GLU A 179 29.12 -13.50 -15.91
C GLU A 179 27.98 -14.02 -15.00
N GLY A 180 27.51 -15.27 -15.12
CA GLY A 180 26.29 -15.74 -14.43
C GLY A 180 25.02 -14.97 -14.86
N LEU A 181 23.86 -15.56 -14.64
CA LEU A 181 22.57 -14.94 -14.98
C LEU A 181 22.23 -13.84 -13.97
N PHE A 182 21.44 -12.84 -14.36
CA PHE A 182 20.92 -11.82 -13.44
C PHE A 182 19.39 -11.82 -13.44
N LEU A 183 18.78 -11.23 -12.41
CA LEU A 183 17.32 -11.14 -12.29
C LEU A 183 16.75 -10.02 -13.17
N LYS A 184 15.60 -10.31 -13.77
CA LYS A 184 14.78 -9.37 -14.55
C LYS A 184 13.37 -9.32 -13.97
N LYS A 185 12.78 -8.13 -14.01
CA LYS A 185 11.38 -7.90 -13.67
C LYS A 185 10.46 -8.41 -14.79
N THR A 186 9.22 -8.71 -14.41
CA THR A 186 8.09 -9.04 -15.29
C THR A 186 6.98 -8.00 -15.12
N SER A 187 5.90 -8.12 -15.90
CA SER A 187 4.67 -7.34 -15.69
C SER A 187 4.10 -7.51 -14.29
N ASP A 188 4.15 -8.74 -13.78
CA ASP A 188 3.59 -9.19 -12.52
C ASP A 188 4.51 -8.94 -11.31
N SER A 189 5.72 -8.41 -11.50
CA SER A 189 6.59 -8.10 -10.35
C SER A 189 5.93 -7.07 -9.43
N PRO A 190 5.92 -7.33 -8.10
CA PRO A 190 5.50 -6.33 -7.12
C PRO A 190 6.36 -5.06 -7.23
N GLN A 191 5.76 -3.92 -6.90
CA GLN A 191 6.42 -2.61 -7.02
C GLN A 191 7.75 -2.56 -6.24
N GLY A 192 7.76 -3.06 -5.00
CA GLY A 192 9.00 -3.11 -4.19
C GLY A 192 10.12 -3.95 -4.82
N PHE A 193 9.80 -4.95 -5.64
CA PHE A 193 10.83 -5.74 -6.36
C PHE A 193 11.37 -4.96 -7.55
N LYS A 194 10.50 -4.24 -8.28
CA LYS A 194 10.88 -3.38 -9.40
C LYS A 194 11.85 -2.29 -8.93
N GLU A 195 11.55 -1.64 -7.80
CA GLU A 195 12.41 -0.60 -7.22
C GLU A 195 13.81 -1.12 -6.88
N LEU A 196 13.91 -2.30 -6.24
CA LEU A 196 15.20 -2.92 -5.89
C LEU A 196 16.04 -3.36 -7.09
N LEU A 197 15.42 -3.60 -8.25
CA LEU A 197 16.08 -3.92 -9.52
C LEU A 197 16.52 -2.68 -10.30
N GLU A 198 15.98 -1.51 -9.95
CA GLU A 198 16.22 -0.24 -10.65
C GLU A 198 17.11 0.72 -9.85
N THR A 199 17.35 0.44 -8.56
CA THR A 199 18.18 1.31 -7.73
C THR A 199 19.62 1.40 -8.22
N LYS A 200 20.17 2.62 -8.24
CA LYS A 200 21.60 2.87 -8.52
C LYS A 200 22.51 2.40 -7.37
N THR A 201 21.97 2.35 -6.16
CA THR A 201 22.64 1.88 -4.94
C THR A 201 22.20 0.46 -4.61
N GLY A 202 23.14 -0.49 -4.67
CA GLY A 202 22.88 -1.89 -4.32
C GLY A 202 21.89 -2.58 -5.25
N ASN A 203 22.09 -2.56 -6.56
CA ASN A 203 21.12 -3.12 -7.49
C ASN A 203 21.01 -4.66 -7.35
N LEU A 204 19.79 -5.17 -7.13
CA LEU A 204 19.51 -6.62 -7.15
C LEU A 204 19.92 -7.28 -8.47
N ALA A 205 19.97 -6.53 -9.58
CA ALA A 205 20.44 -6.97 -10.89
C ALA A 205 21.94 -7.26 -10.96
N VAL A 206 22.74 -6.86 -9.95
CA VAL A 206 24.16 -7.24 -9.86
C VAL A 206 24.32 -8.67 -9.37
N ALA A 207 23.29 -9.23 -8.70
CA ALA A 207 23.29 -10.62 -8.29
C ALA A 207 23.45 -11.54 -9.50
N ARG A 208 24.43 -12.45 -9.42
CA ARG A 208 24.74 -13.45 -10.43
C ARG A 208 24.34 -14.84 -9.94
N PHE A 209 23.66 -15.58 -10.80
CA PHE A 209 23.15 -16.93 -10.57
C PHE A 209 23.83 -17.88 -11.54
N TYR A 210 24.46 -18.93 -10.99
CA TYR A 210 25.25 -19.91 -11.74
C TYR A 210 24.52 -21.24 -11.88
N SER A 211 23.55 -21.51 -11.01
CA SER A 211 22.72 -22.71 -11.05
C SER A 211 21.29 -22.43 -10.58
N TYR A 212 20.34 -23.12 -11.20
CA TYR A 212 18.92 -23.09 -10.83
C TYR A 212 18.21 -24.34 -11.37
N PHE A 213 17.08 -24.70 -10.79
CA PHE A 213 16.22 -25.78 -11.29
C PHE A 213 15.38 -25.29 -12.48
N LYS A 214 15.39 -26.04 -13.59
CA LYS A 214 14.43 -25.80 -14.67
C LYS A 214 13.01 -26.07 -14.17
N LEU A 215 12.07 -25.23 -14.56
CA LEU A 215 10.65 -25.45 -14.25
C LEU A 215 9.96 -25.95 -15.51
N LEU A 216 9.13 -26.99 -15.36
CA LEU A 216 8.31 -27.49 -16.44
C LEU A 216 7.16 -26.50 -16.70
N PRO A 217 6.88 -26.14 -17.96
CA PRO A 217 5.82 -25.19 -18.29
C PRO A 217 4.48 -25.64 -17.73
N ASP A 218 3.83 -24.76 -16.97
CA ASP A 218 2.44 -24.95 -16.59
C ASP A 218 1.52 -24.22 -17.57
N LYS A 219 0.67 -24.99 -18.27
CA LYS A 219 -0.30 -24.46 -19.25
C LYS A 219 -1.61 -24.02 -18.60
N SER A 220 -1.78 -24.22 -17.29
CA SER A 220 -3.00 -23.84 -16.57
C SER A 220 -3.17 -22.32 -16.43
N GLY A 221 -2.10 -21.54 -16.57
CA GLY A 221 -2.09 -20.09 -16.36
C GLY A 221 -2.22 -19.66 -14.89
N ASN A 222 -2.22 -20.60 -13.95
CA ASN A 222 -2.37 -20.32 -12.52
C ASN A 222 -1.12 -19.71 -11.86
N PRO A 223 0.12 -20.14 -12.16
CA PRO A 223 1.30 -19.61 -11.50
C PRO A 223 1.78 -18.31 -12.16
N LYS A 224 2.00 -17.27 -11.37
CA LYS A 224 2.52 -15.98 -11.85
C LYS A 224 4.03 -15.93 -11.71
N THR A 225 4.73 -15.58 -12.79
CA THR A 225 6.18 -15.39 -12.73
C THR A 225 6.50 -13.97 -12.27
N LEU A 226 6.98 -13.83 -11.03
CA LEU A 226 7.31 -12.54 -10.43
C LEU A 226 8.65 -12.00 -10.93
N LEU A 227 9.65 -12.86 -11.11
CA LEU A 227 10.98 -12.51 -11.60
C LEU A 227 11.48 -13.61 -12.53
N THR A 228 12.26 -13.23 -13.53
CA THR A 228 12.95 -14.17 -14.44
C THR A 228 14.46 -14.00 -14.34
N PHE A 229 15.19 -15.02 -14.76
CA PHE A 229 16.61 -14.88 -15.05
C PHE A 229 16.81 -14.20 -16.41
N SER A 230 18.04 -13.77 -16.69
CA SER A 230 18.37 -13.04 -17.91
C SER A 230 18.14 -13.83 -19.20
N ASN A 231 18.11 -15.16 -19.12
CA ASN A 231 17.75 -16.09 -20.20
C ASN A 231 16.22 -16.36 -20.32
N ASN A 232 15.40 -15.58 -19.61
CA ASN A 232 13.94 -15.68 -19.54
C ASN A 232 13.38 -16.92 -18.83
N ALA A 233 14.22 -17.77 -18.22
CA ALA A 233 13.73 -18.81 -17.33
C ALA A 233 13.08 -18.17 -16.08
N PRO A 234 11.98 -18.71 -15.53
CA PRO A 234 11.40 -18.21 -14.29
C PRO A 234 12.40 -18.33 -13.13
N ALA A 235 12.45 -17.33 -12.26
CA ALA A 235 13.28 -17.32 -11.06
C ALA A 235 12.43 -17.39 -9.78
N PHE A 236 11.39 -16.57 -9.73
CA PHE A 236 10.41 -16.54 -8.64
C PHE A 236 9.02 -16.74 -9.21
N VAL A 237 8.33 -17.80 -8.79
CA VAL A 237 6.99 -18.14 -9.27
C VAL A 237 6.02 -18.18 -8.10
N GLU A 238 4.93 -17.43 -8.20
CA GLU A 238 3.86 -17.37 -7.22
C GLU A 238 2.72 -18.34 -7.61
N LEU A 239 2.20 -19.06 -6.62
CA LEU A 239 0.91 -19.74 -6.66
C LEU A 239 0.03 -19.21 -5.52
N VAL A 240 -1.17 -18.73 -5.85
CA VAL A 240 -2.20 -18.46 -4.85
C VAL A 240 -2.91 -19.77 -4.52
N PHE A 241 -2.83 -20.20 -3.27
CA PHE A 241 -3.46 -21.44 -2.81
C PHE A 241 -4.39 -21.17 -1.63
N GLY A 242 -5.69 -21.36 -1.84
CA GLY A 242 -6.71 -20.90 -0.90
C GLY A 242 -6.64 -19.38 -0.76
N LYS A 243 -6.26 -18.90 0.42
CA LYS A 243 -6.11 -17.47 0.71
C LYS A 243 -4.67 -17.04 0.91
N GLY A 244 -3.74 -17.99 0.98
CA GLY A 244 -2.31 -17.73 1.12
C GLY A 244 -1.61 -17.75 -0.22
N LYS A 245 -0.28 -17.65 -0.13
CA LYS A 245 0.61 -17.58 -1.29
C LYS A 245 1.77 -18.52 -1.08
N VAL A 246 2.15 -19.22 -2.13
CA VAL A 246 3.38 -19.98 -2.21
C VAL A 246 4.28 -19.32 -3.24
N ILE A 247 5.50 -18.99 -2.86
CA ILE A 247 6.54 -18.57 -3.80
C ILE A 247 7.59 -19.67 -3.87
N LEU A 248 7.86 -20.12 -5.09
CA LEU A 248 8.99 -20.98 -5.39
C LEU A 248 10.13 -20.13 -5.94
N TYR A 249 11.25 -20.18 -5.25
CA TYR A 249 12.53 -19.67 -5.71
C TYR A 249 13.40 -20.85 -6.13
N ASN A 250 13.68 -20.96 -7.43
CA ASN A 250 14.30 -22.14 -8.02
C ASN A 250 15.83 -22.17 -7.97
N SER A 251 16.45 -21.46 -7.02
CA SER A 251 17.88 -21.51 -6.72
C SER A 251 18.07 -21.50 -5.20
N THR A 252 19.31 -21.53 -4.72
CA THR A 252 19.62 -21.60 -3.29
C THR A 252 19.48 -20.26 -2.59
N ILE A 253 19.07 -20.27 -1.32
CA ILE A 253 18.93 -19.02 -0.53
C ILE A 253 20.26 -18.56 0.07
N ASP A 254 21.28 -19.42 -0.05
CA ASP A 254 22.66 -19.24 0.30
C ASP A 254 23.53 -18.89 -0.94
N ARG A 255 24.84 -19.13 -0.83
CA ARG A 255 25.81 -18.75 -1.86
C ARG A 255 26.25 -19.89 -2.78
N ASP A 256 25.70 -21.09 -2.62
CA ASP A 256 26.19 -22.24 -3.37
C ASP A 256 25.92 -22.09 -4.86
N TRP A 257 24.74 -21.56 -5.23
CA TRP A 257 24.33 -21.44 -6.63
C TRP A 257 24.34 -20.01 -7.16
N ASN A 258 24.61 -19.03 -6.31
CA ASN A 258 24.53 -17.62 -6.66
C ASN A 258 25.26 -16.72 -5.65
N ASN A 259 25.38 -15.43 -5.96
CA ASN A 259 25.98 -14.45 -5.05
C ASN A 259 24.95 -13.44 -4.48
N LEU A 260 23.65 -13.72 -4.57
CA LEU A 260 22.59 -12.85 -4.10
C LEU A 260 22.73 -12.50 -2.60
N PRO A 261 23.05 -13.44 -1.69
CA PRO A 261 23.04 -13.15 -0.24
C PRO A 261 24.12 -12.17 0.24
N ILE A 262 25.15 -11.92 -0.59
CA ILE A 262 26.22 -10.96 -0.28
C ILE A 262 26.00 -9.60 -0.93
N GLN A 263 24.93 -9.42 -1.71
CA GLN A 263 24.59 -8.12 -2.28
C GLN A 263 23.96 -7.21 -1.23
N THR A 264 24.21 -5.90 -1.33
CA THR A 264 23.65 -4.89 -0.41
C THR A 264 22.12 -4.93 -0.34
N SER A 265 21.46 -5.29 -1.45
CA SER A 265 20.00 -5.38 -1.51
C SER A 265 19.41 -6.70 -1.02
N TYR A 266 20.21 -7.67 -0.56
CA TYR A 266 19.66 -8.93 -0.06
C TYR A 266 18.70 -8.73 1.12
N LEU A 267 19.12 -7.93 2.11
CA LEU A 267 18.30 -7.63 3.29
C LEU A 267 16.96 -6.97 2.90
N PRO A 268 16.94 -5.81 2.20
CA PRO A 268 15.68 -5.19 1.82
C PRO A 268 14.87 -6.09 0.87
N PHE A 269 15.50 -6.91 0.02
CA PHE A 269 14.81 -7.88 -0.82
C PHE A 269 14.09 -8.95 -0.01
N MET A 270 14.75 -9.58 0.98
CA MET A 270 14.12 -10.57 1.85
C MET A 270 12.98 -9.97 2.67
N HIS A 271 13.12 -8.73 3.13
CA HIS A 271 12.05 -8.02 3.85
C HIS A 271 10.85 -7.76 2.95
N GLN A 272 11.08 -7.28 1.72
CA GLN A 272 10.02 -7.08 0.73
C GLN A 272 9.34 -8.40 0.36
N LEU A 273 10.11 -9.48 0.16
CA LEU A 273 9.59 -10.81 -0.17
C LEU A 273 8.68 -11.35 0.94
N LEU A 274 9.11 -11.26 2.21
CA LEU A 274 8.30 -11.73 3.34
C LEU A 274 7.11 -10.84 3.64
N ASN A 275 7.21 -9.52 3.41
CA ASN A 275 6.05 -8.64 3.49
C ASN A 275 5.03 -8.98 2.43
N TYR A 276 5.46 -9.24 1.20
CA TYR A 276 4.60 -9.65 0.09
C TYR A 276 3.96 -11.03 0.29
N LEU A 277 4.67 -11.96 0.96
CA LEU A 277 4.15 -13.28 1.34
C LEU A 277 3.21 -13.24 2.55
N GLY A 278 3.35 -12.24 3.43
CA GLY A 278 2.60 -12.15 4.67
C GLY A 278 1.09 -12.02 4.46
N LYS A 279 0.32 -12.36 5.50
CA LYS A 279 -1.16 -12.30 5.48
C LYS A 279 -1.65 -10.93 5.00
N ARG A 280 -2.53 -10.95 3.99
CA ARG A 280 -3.10 -9.78 3.28
C ARG A 280 -3.92 -8.80 4.15
N GLY A 281 -4.03 -9.00 5.46
CA GLY A 281 -4.85 -8.19 6.36
C GLY A 281 -4.11 -7.25 7.33
N GLU A 282 -2.79 -7.35 7.46
CA GLU A 282 -2.04 -6.41 8.30
C GLU A 282 -1.85 -5.04 7.64
N GLU A 283 -1.87 -4.97 6.29
CA GLU A 283 -1.85 -3.70 5.53
C GLU A 283 -3.08 -2.83 5.84
N SER A 284 -4.21 -3.42 6.23
CA SER A 284 -5.43 -2.69 6.60
C SER A 284 -5.33 -1.95 7.95
N LEU A 285 -4.26 -2.17 8.73
CA LEU A 285 -4.01 -1.52 10.01
C LEU A 285 -3.03 -0.34 9.91
N GLU A 286 -2.52 -0.02 8.72
CA GLU A 286 -1.68 1.15 8.54
C GLU A 286 -2.48 2.43 8.76
N ALA A 287 -1.89 3.33 9.56
CA ALA A 287 -2.47 4.64 9.82
C ALA A 287 -2.52 5.43 8.50
N LYS A 288 -3.73 5.73 8.03
CA LYS A 288 -3.93 6.53 6.82
C LYS A 288 -4.03 8.02 7.15
N GLU A 289 -3.58 8.83 6.21
CA GLU A 289 -3.85 10.27 6.16
C GLU A 289 -4.75 10.54 4.97
N ILE A 290 -5.84 11.28 5.20
CA ILE A 290 -6.75 11.75 4.16
C ILE A 290 -7.01 13.25 4.37
N LEU A 291 -7.54 13.91 3.35
CA LEU A 291 -7.93 15.32 3.43
C LEU A 291 -9.37 15.48 3.91
N VAL A 292 -9.69 16.65 4.45
CA VAL A 292 -11.06 17.02 4.80
C VAL A 292 -11.98 16.85 3.58
N GLY A 293 -13.11 16.17 3.78
CA GLY A 293 -14.08 15.86 2.73
C GLY A 293 -13.75 14.61 1.89
N GLU A 294 -12.56 14.02 2.01
CA GLU A 294 -12.26 12.75 1.34
C GLU A 294 -12.93 11.58 2.05
N PRO A 295 -13.50 10.60 1.32
CA PRO A 295 -14.10 9.43 1.92
C PRO A 295 -13.03 8.48 2.46
N TYR A 296 -13.19 8.03 3.71
CA TYR A 296 -12.40 6.94 4.26
C TYR A 296 -12.96 5.59 3.79
N ASN A 297 -12.23 4.93 2.90
CA ASN A 297 -12.58 3.60 2.40
C ASN A 297 -11.80 2.51 3.16
N PHE A 298 -12.56 1.56 3.70
CA PHE A 298 -12.09 0.46 4.52
C PHE A 298 -12.37 -0.89 3.85
N LEU A 299 -11.37 -1.78 3.92
CA LEU A 299 -11.45 -3.17 3.50
C LEU A 299 -10.96 -4.09 4.63
N TRP A 300 -11.85 -4.93 5.10
CA TRP A 300 -11.54 -6.09 5.93
C TRP A 300 -11.36 -7.31 5.03
N ASN A 301 -10.22 -7.99 5.15
CA ASN A 301 -9.90 -9.21 4.44
C ASN A 301 -9.16 -10.22 5.33
N ASP A 302 -9.23 -10.04 6.67
CA ASP A 302 -8.68 -11.02 7.61
C ASP A 302 -9.51 -12.29 7.57
N THR A 303 -8.79 -13.38 7.36
CA THR A 303 -9.33 -14.71 7.09
C THR A 303 -9.62 -15.50 8.37
N SER A 304 -9.02 -15.09 9.48
CA SER A 304 -9.10 -15.74 10.80
C SER A 304 -10.34 -15.32 11.59
N SER A 305 -10.89 -14.15 11.29
CA SER A 305 -11.92 -13.52 12.11
C SER A 305 -13.02 -12.93 11.24
N LYS A 306 -14.27 -13.13 11.67
CA LYS A 306 -15.44 -12.53 11.03
C LYS A 306 -15.67 -11.15 11.65
N ILE A 307 -15.92 -10.16 10.80
CA ILE A 307 -16.38 -8.84 11.24
C ILE A 307 -17.88 -8.88 11.54
N ASP A 308 -18.23 -8.51 12.77
CA ASP A 308 -19.61 -8.46 13.23
C ASP A 308 -20.18 -7.06 13.04
N ALA A 309 -19.46 -6.05 13.53
CA ALA A 309 -19.83 -4.64 13.46
C ALA A 309 -18.62 -3.74 13.23
N ALA A 310 -18.87 -2.55 12.70
CA ALA A 310 -17.90 -1.48 12.58
C ALA A 310 -18.53 -0.14 12.95
N ARG A 311 -17.79 0.68 13.68
CA ARG A 311 -18.21 2.01 14.13
C ARG A 311 -17.08 3.01 13.90
N MET A 312 -17.44 4.16 13.35
CA MET A 312 -16.54 5.30 13.23
C MET A 312 -16.72 6.24 14.41
N VAL A 313 -15.63 6.70 15.02
CA VAL A 313 -15.63 7.78 16.00
C VAL A 313 -14.87 8.98 15.45
N THR A 314 -15.53 10.13 15.43
CA THR A 314 -15.01 11.39 14.90
C THR A 314 -14.20 12.17 15.95
N PRO A 315 -13.45 13.23 15.57
CA PRO A 315 -12.63 14.02 16.48
C PRO A 315 -13.43 14.70 17.60
N ASP A 316 -14.69 15.02 17.35
CA ASP A 316 -15.64 15.58 18.33
C ASP A 316 -16.36 14.50 19.17
N ASN A 317 -15.85 13.26 19.15
CA ASN A 317 -16.36 12.08 19.86
C ASN A 317 -17.78 11.63 19.47
N GLN A 318 -18.29 12.03 18.31
CA GLN A 318 -19.51 11.43 17.76
C GLN A 318 -19.22 10.04 17.21
N SER A 319 -20.19 9.13 17.34
CA SER A 319 -20.08 7.74 16.91
C SER A 319 -21.10 7.41 15.83
N PHE A 320 -20.65 6.76 14.76
CA PHE A 320 -21.47 6.36 13.61
C PHE A 320 -21.27 4.89 13.30
N ASP A 321 -22.33 4.10 13.37
CA ASP A 321 -22.26 2.70 12.93
C ASP A 321 -22.13 2.65 11.39
N LEU A 322 -21.21 1.82 10.90
CA LEU A 322 -20.92 1.70 9.47
C LEU A 322 -21.71 0.54 8.86
N VAL A 323 -22.25 0.78 7.66
CA VAL A 323 -22.85 -0.27 6.85
C VAL A 323 -21.74 -1.10 6.20
N LEU A 324 -21.68 -2.38 6.57
CA LEU A 324 -20.72 -3.33 6.05
C LEU A 324 -21.26 -4.04 4.82
N PHE A 325 -20.62 -3.85 3.67
CA PHE A 325 -20.86 -4.64 2.47
C PHE A 325 -19.99 -5.89 2.53
N LYS A 326 -20.60 -7.05 2.81
CA LYS A 326 -19.89 -8.32 2.98
C LYS A 326 -19.92 -9.13 1.68
N GLU A 327 -18.75 -9.57 1.22
CA GLU A 327 -18.58 -10.45 0.06
C GLU A 327 -17.73 -11.65 0.48
N GLY A 328 -18.40 -12.78 0.75
CA GLY A 328 -17.74 -13.95 1.35
C GLY A 328 -17.22 -13.67 2.76
N LYS A 329 -15.89 -13.72 2.94
CA LYS A 329 -15.21 -13.41 4.22
C LYS A 329 -14.65 -11.97 4.25
N ASP A 330 -14.74 -11.25 3.15
CA ASP A 330 -14.30 -9.87 3.06
C ASP A 330 -15.45 -8.93 3.43
N ALA A 331 -15.14 -7.75 3.96
CA ALA A 331 -16.12 -6.70 4.18
C ALA A 331 -15.56 -5.34 3.78
N ARG A 332 -16.41 -4.49 3.23
CA ARG A 332 -16.07 -3.13 2.83
C ARG A 332 -16.99 -2.14 3.51
N ALA A 333 -16.45 -0.98 3.85
CA ALA A 333 -17.21 0.18 4.32
C ALA A 333 -16.61 1.46 3.75
N SER A 334 -17.45 2.48 3.62
CA SER A 334 -17.02 3.84 3.28
C SER A 334 -17.62 4.81 4.29
N PHE A 335 -16.84 5.79 4.70
CA PHE A 335 -17.26 6.84 5.62
C PHE A 335 -16.92 8.20 5.02
N THR A 336 -17.94 9.06 4.86
CA THR A 336 -17.82 10.33 4.11
C THR A 336 -17.89 11.58 4.98
N ARG A 337 -18.22 11.46 6.28
CA ARG A 337 -18.33 12.61 7.19
C ARG A 337 -16.98 12.97 7.79
N THR A 338 -16.05 13.34 6.92
CA THR A 338 -14.67 13.70 7.24
C THR A 338 -14.49 15.22 7.21
N ASP A 339 -15.51 15.94 7.71
CA ASP A 339 -15.63 17.40 7.62
C ASP A 339 -14.72 18.15 8.61
N LEU A 340 -14.23 17.46 9.64
CA LEU A 340 -13.38 18.02 10.68
C LEU A 340 -11.96 17.47 10.59
N PRO A 341 -10.91 18.30 10.66
CA PRO A 341 -9.55 17.82 10.82
C PRO A 341 -9.36 17.21 12.22
N GLY A 342 -8.53 16.17 12.31
CA GLY A 342 -8.20 15.52 13.58
C GLY A 342 -8.08 14.01 13.51
N PHE A 343 -8.16 13.37 14.68
CA PHE A 343 -8.07 11.91 14.81
C PHE A 343 -9.43 11.24 14.71
N TYR A 344 -9.54 10.30 13.78
CA TYR A 344 -10.69 9.42 13.65
C TYR A 344 -10.33 8.00 14.07
N ARG A 345 -11.32 7.26 14.56
CA ARG A 345 -11.14 5.90 15.09
C ARG A 345 -12.17 4.97 14.50
N LEU A 346 -11.72 3.99 13.73
CA LEU A 346 -12.55 2.89 13.29
C LEU A 346 -12.48 1.76 14.33
N LEU A 347 -13.58 1.54 15.04
CA LEU A 347 -13.76 0.45 15.99
C LEU A 347 -14.42 -0.72 15.27
N ILE A 348 -13.78 -1.88 15.29
CA ILE A 348 -14.24 -3.08 14.62
C ILE A 348 -14.45 -4.17 15.65
N THR A 349 -15.66 -4.70 15.73
CA THR A 349 -15.97 -5.87 16.54
C THR A 349 -15.83 -7.12 15.68
N ILE A 350 -14.94 -8.03 16.11
CA ILE A 350 -14.70 -9.30 15.42
C ILE A 350 -14.97 -10.50 16.33
N SER A 351 -15.48 -11.57 15.72
CA SER A 351 -15.58 -12.90 16.34
C SER A 351 -14.59 -13.85 15.66
N LYS A 352 -13.82 -14.59 16.44
CA LYS A 352 -13.00 -15.68 15.89
C LYS A 352 -13.91 -16.80 15.39
N THR A 353 -13.59 -17.33 14.21
CA THR A 353 -14.44 -18.34 13.56
C THR A 353 -14.38 -19.71 14.26
N GLU A 354 -13.34 -19.97 15.06
CA GLU A 354 -13.03 -21.31 15.60
C GLU A 354 -12.78 -21.35 17.13
N GLU A 355 -12.87 -20.23 17.85
CA GLU A 355 -12.67 -20.20 19.33
C GLU A 355 -13.89 -19.64 20.07
N LYS A 356 -14.21 -20.22 21.24
CA LYS A 356 -15.18 -19.69 22.23
C LYS A 356 -14.71 -18.39 22.93
N SER A 357 -13.75 -17.66 22.36
CA SER A 357 -13.39 -16.35 22.88
C SER A 357 -14.48 -15.34 22.51
N GLY A 358 -14.87 -14.51 23.47
CA GLY A 358 -15.83 -13.43 23.24
C GLY A 358 -15.38 -12.46 22.14
N PRO A 359 -16.30 -11.61 21.65
CA PRO A 359 -15.99 -10.64 20.60
C PRO A 359 -14.80 -9.76 21.01
N LYS A 360 -13.85 -9.59 20.11
CA LYS A 360 -12.68 -8.72 20.29
C LYS A 360 -12.91 -7.41 19.53
N GLU A 361 -12.60 -6.29 20.16
CA GLU A 361 -12.61 -4.99 19.50
C GLU A 361 -11.19 -4.65 19.00
N ILE A 362 -11.11 -4.16 17.76
CA ILE A 362 -9.89 -3.65 17.13
C ILE A 362 -10.12 -2.18 16.82
N GLU A 363 -9.16 -1.34 17.17
CA GLU A 363 -9.18 0.09 16.90
C GLU A 363 -8.15 0.44 15.82
N ILE A 364 -8.62 0.98 14.70
CA ILE A 364 -7.77 1.45 13.60
C ILE A 364 -7.83 2.99 13.59
N PRO A 365 -6.72 3.68 13.93
CA PRO A 365 -6.65 5.13 13.82
C PRO A 365 -6.42 5.57 12.38
N PHE A 366 -7.00 6.70 12.00
CA PHE A 366 -6.54 7.50 10.86
C PHE A 366 -6.65 8.99 11.17
N VAL A 367 -6.02 9.81 10.35
CA VAL A 367 -6.01 11.26 10.50
C VAL A 367 -6.62 11.94 9.29
N VAL A 368 -7.35 13.03 9.56
CA VAL A 368 -7.87 13.94 8.55
C VAL A 368 -7.16 15.28 8.71
N ASN A 369 -6.55 15.78 7.64
CA ASN A 369 -5.85 17.07 7.61
C ASN A 369 -6.48 18.01 6.58
N LEU A 370 -6.18 19.30 6.67
CA LEU A 370 -6.53 20.27 5.64
C LEU A 370 -5.57 20.20 4.46
N GLU A 371 -6.05 20.59 3.28
CA GLU A 371 -5.17 20.73 2.12
C GLU A 371 -4.30 21.98 2.30
N THR A 372 -2.98 21.81 2.32
CA THR A 372 -2.03 22.92 2.57
C THR A 372 -2.00 23.96 1.46
N LYS A 373 -2.59 23.69 0.29
CA LYS A 373 -2.74 24.69 -0.77
C LYS A 373 -3.72 25.80 -0.37
N GLU A 374 -4.74 25.48 0.43
CA GLU A 374 -5.69 26.48 0.92
C GLU A 374 -5.05 27.48 1.90
N SER A 375 -3.89 27.14 2.46
CA SER A 375 -3.07 28.04 3.28
C SER A 375 -2.30 29.10 2.48
N ASP A 376 -2.23 29.00 1.15
CA ASP A 376 -1.57 30.03 0.34
C ASP A 376 -2.48 31.24 0.13
N LEU A 377 -2.32 32.26 0.98
CA LEU A 377 -3.08 33.51 0.93
C LEU A 377 -2.57 34.49 -0.14
N ARG A 378 -1.62 34.10 -1.01
CA ARG A 378 -1.20 34.95 -2.12
C ARG A 378 -2.38 35.16 -3.06
N ARG A 379 -2.46 36.37 -3.63
CA ARG A 379 -3.45 36.62 -4.69
C ARG A 379 -3.14 35.71 -5.87
N LEU A 380 -4.16 34.97 -6.31
CA LEU A 380 -4.08 34.20 -7.53
C LEU A 380 -3.71 35.12 -8.70
N THR A 381 -2.82 34.63 -9.55
CA THR A 381 -2.47 35.28 -10.81
C THR A 381 -3.62 35.15 -11.80
N ALA A 382 -3.69 36.05 -12.79
CA ALA A 382 -4.72 35.99 -13.83
C ALA A 382 -4.76 34.62 -14.55
N LYS A 383 -3.60 33.96 -14.68
CA LYS A 383 -3.49 32.63 -15.27
C LYS A 383 -4.16 31.57 -14.38
N GLU A 384 -3.86 31.55 -13.08
CA GLU A 384 -4.45 30.60 -12.13
C GLU A 384 -5.97 30.79 -12.00
N ILE A 385 -6.46 32.03 -12.03
CA ILE A 385 -7.90 32.31 -12.03
C ILE A 385 -8.55 31.76 -13.31
N ASN A 386 -7.94 31.97 -14.48
CA ASN A 386 -8.45 31.42 -15.73
C ASN A 386 -8.45 29.88 -15.75
N ASP A 387 -7.40 29.25 -15.21
CA ASP A 387 -7.31 27.79 -15.13
C ASP A 387 -8.41 27.22 -14.21
N LEU A 388 -8.70 27.88 -13.07
CA LEU A 388 -9.79 27.51 -12.17
C LEU A 388 -11.19 27.76 -12.75
N ALA A 389 -11.36 28.83 -13.53
CA ALA A 389 -12.66 29.20 -14.12
C ALA A 389 -12.99 28.44 -15.41
N SER A 390 -11.99 27.87 -16.09
CA SER A 390 -12.15 27.10 -17.33
C SER A 390 -13.21 25.99 -17.24
N PRO A 391 -13.26 25.14 -16.20
CA PRO A 391 -14.33 24.15 -16.05
C PRO A 391 -15.70 24.75 -15.68
N LEU A 392 -15.75 25.98 -15.16
CA LEU A 392 -16.95 26.60 -14.59
C LEU A 392 -17.72 27.51 -15.58
N SER A 393 -17.20 27.71 -16.80
CA SER A 393 -17.82 28.55 -17.85
C SER A 393 -18.14 29.99 -17.37
N VAL A 394 -17.29 30.57 -16.53
CA VAL A 394 -17.51 31.90 -15.93
C VAL A 394 -16.69 32.96 -16.67
N ASN A 395 -17.28 34.14 -16.90
CA ASN A 395 -16.56 35.31 -17.41
C ASN A 395 -15.89 36.06 -16.25
N ILE A 396 -14.55 36.12 -16.26
CA ILE A 396 -13.77 36.86 -15.25
C ILE A 396 -13.66 38.32 -15.69
N VAL A 397 -14.33 39.22 -14.98
CA VAL A 397 -14.25 40.67 -15.22
C VAL A 397 -13.28 41.28 -14.19
N THR A 398 -12.26 41.99 -14.68
CA THR A 398 -11.32 42.70 -13.79
C THR A 398 -11.83 44.12 -13.56
N TRP A 399 -12.28 44.40 -12.34
CA TRP A 399 -12.82 45.72 -12.01
C TRP A 399 -11.68 46.75 -11.87
N GLN A 400 -11.56 47.68 -12.81
CA GLN A 400 -10.67 48.84 -12.69
C GLN A 400 -11.44 50.02 -12.09
N LYS A 401 -10.94 50.54 -10.97
CA LYS A 401 -11.46 51.75 -10.33
C LYS A 401 -10.96 52.98 -11.07
N THR A 402 -11.54 53.24 -12.22
CA THR A 402 -11.39 54.50 -12.97
C THR A 402 -12.73 55.21 -12.87
N GLU A 403 -12.78 56.54 -12.70
CA GLU A 403 -14.05 57.28 -12.59
C GLU A 403 -15.02 57.02 -13.77
N ALA A 404 -14.51 56.52 -14.91
CA ALA A 404 -15.28 56.08 -16.06
C ALA A 404 -16.13 54.81 -15.85
N SER A 405 -15.79 53.91 -14.91
CA SER A 405 -16.51 52.64 -14.73
C SER A 405 -17.81 52.77 -13.91
N LEU A 406 -18.07 53.91 -13.28
CA LEU A 406 -19.39 54.24 -12.72
C LEU A 406 -20.45 54.53 -13.81
N ILE A 407 -20.01 54.85 -15.04
CA ILE A 407 -20.90 55.09 -16.18
C ILE A 407 -21.12 53.79 -16.97
N GLU A 408 -20.11 52.93 -17.09
CA GLU A 408 -20.25 51.64 -17.80
C GLU A 408 -20.99 50.57 -17.00
N GLY A 409 -20.95 50.58 -15.66
CA GLY A 409 -21.72 49.66 -14.82
C GLY A 409 -23.25 49.81 -14.92
N LYS A 410 -23.75 50.84 -15.61
CA LYS A 410 -25.17 51.01 -15.97
C LYS A 410 -25.53 50.49 -17.38
N ASN A 411 -24.54 50.19 -18.22
CA ASN A 411 -24.76 49.83 -19.63
C ASN A 411 -24.63 48.33 -19.92
N GLU A 412 -24.41 47.48 -18.91
CA GLU A 412 -24.38 46.02 -19.06
C GLU A 412 -25.71 45.31 -18.71
N GLU A 413 -26.78 46.04 -18.43
CA GLU A 413 -28.12 45.51 -18.72
C GLU A 413 -28.33 45.57 -20.24
N LYS A 414 -27.88 44.55 -20.96
CA LYS A 414 -28.35 44.26 -22.33
C LYS A 414 -29.83 43.83 -22.27
N GLY A 415 -30.71 44.71 -21.81
CA GLY A 415 -32.08 44.71 -22.24
C GLY A 415 -32.10 45.12 -23.71
N VAL A 416 -32.66 44.29 -24.59
CA VAL A 416 -32.89 44.70 -25.98
C VAL A 416 -33.75 45.96 -25.95
N SER A 417 -33.25 47.08 -26.49
CA SER A 417 -34.00 48.33 -26.58
C SER A 417 -35.19 48.13 -27.53
N LEU A 418 -36.33 47.73 -26.96
CA LEU A 418 -37.59 47.52 -27.69
C LEU A 418 -38.22 48.83 -28.18
N TRP A 419 -37.73 49.99 -27.73
CA TRP A 419 -38.32 51.28 -28.05
C TRP A 419 -38.26 51.61 -29.55
N GLY A 420 -37.18 51.20 -30.24
CA GLY A 420 -37.08 51.33 -31.70
C GLY A 420 -38.12 50.49 -32.45
N PHE A 421 -38.37 49.25 -31.99
CA PHE A 421 -39.42 48.39 -32.56
C PHE A 421 -40.82 48.95 -32.28
N ILE A 422 -41.07 49.45 -31.07
CA ILE A 422 -42.34 50.08 -30.70
C ILE A 422 -42.61 51.32 -31.55
N LEU A 423 -41.61 52.16 -31.81
CA LEU A 423 -41.76 53.35 -32.67
C LEU A 423 -42.15 52.98 -34.09
N VAL A 424 -41.51 51.96 -34.67
CA VAL A 424 -41.83 51.50 -36.03
C VAL A 424 -43.24 50.91 -36.08
N LEU A 425 -43.63 50.14 -35.06
CA LEU A 425 -44.99 49.60 -34.95
C LEU A 425 -46.04 50.72 -34.83
N LEU A 426 -45.77 51.74 -34.03
CA LEU A 426 -46.66 52.88 -33.81
C LEU A 426 -46.79 53.77 -35.06
N ALA A 427 -45.68 53.99 -35.78
CA ALA A 427 -45.71 54.65 -37.08
C ALA A 427 -46.51 53.84 -38.11
N GLY A 428 -46.34 52.51 -38.10
CA GLY A 428 -47.12 51.59 -38.94
C GLY A 428 -48.62 51.64 -38.65
N THR A 429 -49.02 51.67 -37.37
CA THR A 429 -50.43 51.77 -36.99
C THR A 429 -51.03 53.13 -37.37
N LEU A 430 -50.29 54.22 -37.22
CA LEU A 430 -50.76 55.56 -37.64
C LEU A 430 -50.94 55.66 -39.17
N LEU A 431 -50.04 55.06 -39.95
CA LEU A 431 -50.18 55.00 -41.40
C LEU A 431 -51.36 54.11 -41.82
N ALA A 432 -51.57 52.99 -41.15
CA ALA A 432 -52.72 52.12 -41.39
C ALA A 432 -54.04 52.82 -41.03
N GLU A 433 -54.09 53.50 -39.88
CA GLU A 433 -55.26 54.27 -39.45
C GLU A 433 -55.56 55.43 -40.41
N SER A 434 -54.53 56.15 -40.87
CA SER A 434 -54.69 57.19 -41.89
C SER A 434 -55.20 56.62 -43.22
N ALA A 435 -54.73 55.45 -43.65
CA ALA A 435 -55.19 54.80 -44.88
C ALA A 435 -56.65 54.28 -44.78
N VAL A 436 -57.09 53.85 -43.60
CA VAL A 436 -58.49 53.47 -43.35
C VAL A 436 -59.39 54.70 -43.27
N ALA A 437 -58.96 55.76 -42.57
CA ALA A 437 -59.70 57.01 -42.45
C ALA A 437 -59.90 57.69 -43.82
N ASN A 438 -58.91 57.60 -44.71
CA ASN A 438 -58.98 58.19 -46.06
C ASN A 438 -59.81 57.35 -47.06
N LYS A 439 -60.33 56.18 -46.65
CA LYS A 439 -61.25 55.34 -47.43
C LYS A 439 -62.72 55.45 -46.97
N GLN A 440 -63.01 56.25 -45.94
CA GLN A 440 -64.36 56.46 -45.38
C GLN A 440 -64.88 57.90 -45.52
N ILE A 441 -64.39 58.67 -46.50
CA ILE A 441 -65.02 59.93 -46.95
C ILE A 441 -65.31 59.84 -48.45
#